data_AF-A0A7V2ZHC4-F1
#
_entry.id   AF-A0A7V2ZHC4-F1
#
_cell.length_a   1.000
_cell.length_b   1.000
_cell.length_c   1.000
_cell.angle_alpha   90.00
_cell.angle_beta   90.00
_cell.angle_gamma   90.00
#
_symmetry.space_group_name_H-M   'P 1'
#
loop_
_entity.id
_entity.type
_entity.pdbx_description
1 polymer ?
#
loop_
_entity_poly.entity_id
_entity_poly.type
_entity_poly.pdbx_seq_one_letter_code
_entity_poly.pdbx_strand_id
1 'polypeptide(L)'
;MKIFQITILSFLISLNIFSQDKRFTKGAENGYMWVEYEKYSIMRDMKYDYLSSMLERQRVINLFQLKSDSLGCRDDIKILLEKNKTNELDLSFMVEKIDEFYSEEKLRIIPIALAYCYCVKELAGKSKKELAEYLIKILKFSESEE
;
A
#
# COMPACT_ATOMS: atom_id res chain seq x y z
N MET A 1 -39.94 25.85 -18.27
CA MET A 1 -38.77 26.22 -17.42
C MET A 1 -38.59 25.33 -16.19
N LYS A 2 -39.66 25.00 -15.44
CA LYS A 2 -39.57 24.16 -14.23
C LYS A 2 -39.02 22.74 -14.47
N ILE A 3 -39.40 22.08 -15.56
CA ILE A 3 -38.95 20.70 -15.87
C ILE A 3 -37.43 20.66 -16.09
N PHE A 4 -36.88 21.63 -16.81
CA PHE A 4 -35.44 21.72 -17.10
C PHE A 4 -34.59 21.94 -15.84
N GLN A 5 -35.11 22.72 -14.88
CA GLN A 5 -34.46 22.91 -13.57
C GLN A 5 -34.49 21.62 -12.73
N ILE A 6 -35.56 20.83 -12.81
CA ILE A 6 -35.67 19.55 -12.10
C ILE A 6 -34.70 18.52 -12.69
N THR A 7 -34.55 18.45 -14.01
CA THR A 7 -33.58 17.53 -14.64
C THR A 7 -32.14 17.91 -14.30
N ILE A 8 -31.80 19.20 -14.32
CA ILE A 8 -30.46 19.65 -13.90
C ILE A 8 -30.20 19.34 -12.44
N LEU A 9 -31.18 19.56 -11.55
CA LEU A 9 -31.02 19.27 -10.13
C LEU A 9 -30.87 17.76 -9.87
N SER A 10 -31.66 16.92 -10.55
CA SER A 10 -31.52 15.46 -10.46
C SER A 10 -30.18 14.97 -10.97
N PHE A 11 -29.65 15.57 -12.05
CA PHE A 11 -28.34 15.24 -12.60
C PHE A 11 -27.20 15.64 -11.65
N LEU A 12 -27.31 16.80 -11.00
CA LEU A 12 -26.35 17.25 -9.99
C LEU A 12 -26.38 16.39 -8.72
N ILE A 13 -27.55 15.90 -8.30
CA ILE A 13 -27.66 14.97 -7.16
C ILE A 13 -27.02 13.63 -7.49
N SER A 14 -27.23 13.10 -8.71
CA SER A 14 -26.60 11.84 -9.11
C SER A 14 -25.07 11.91 -9.17
N LEU A 15 -24.50 13.09 -9.47
CA LEU A 15 -23.04 13.29 -9.44
C LEU A 15 -22.44 13.19 -8.03
N ASN A 16 -23.21 13.47 -6.98
CA ASN A 16 -22.75 13.35 -5.60
C ASN A 16 -22.83 11.92 -5.05
N ILE A 17 -23.73 11.08 -5.59
CA ILE A 17 -23.87 9.67 -5.16
C ILE A 17 -22.72 8.80 -5.68
N PHE A 18 -22.04 9.22 -6.75
CA PHE A 18 -20.83 8.57 -7.27
C PHE A 18 -19.52 9.09 -6.66
N SER A 19 -19.59 10.01 -5.68
CA SER A 19 -18.44 10.32 -4.83
C SER A 19 -18.08 9.06 -4.04
N GLN A 20 -16.88 8.52 -4.26
CA GLN A 20 -16.39 7.32 -3.56
C GLN A 20 -16.29 7.58 -2.05
N ASP A 21 -17.36 7.26 -1.30
CA ASP A 21 -17.41 7.45 0.16
C ASP A 21 -16.54 6.46 0.94
N LYS A 22 -16.10 5.36 0.33
CA LYS A 22 -15.34 4.33 1.05
C LYS A 22 -13.84 4.52 0.89
N ARG A 23 -13.25 5.29 1.82
CA ARG A 23 -11.82 5.14 2.13
C ARG A 23 -11.63 3.79 2.84
N PHE A 24 -11.31 2.75 2.08
CA PHE A 24 -11.01 1.40 2.57
C PHE A 24 -9.68 1.31 3.31
N THR A 25 -9.35 2.29 4.15
CA THR A 25 -8.14 2.24 4.95
C THR A 25 -8.39 2.73 6.35
N LYS A 26 -8.24 1.79 7.30
CA LYS A 26 -8.20 2.01 8.75
C LYS A 26 -7.02 2.92 9.12
N GLY A 27 -7.09 4.21 8.76
CA GLY A 27 -6.05 5.21 9.05
C GLY A 27 -4.72 5.02 8.31
N ALA A 28 -4.66 4.16 7.30
CA ALA A 28 -3.47 3.95 6.46
C ALA A 28 -3.65 4.58 5.08
N GLU A 29 -2.57 4.79 4.34
CA GLU A 29 -2.67 5.20 2.93
C GLU A 29 -3.25 4.06 2.09
N ASN A 30 -4.27 4.35 1.28
CA ASN A 30 -4.90 3.34 0.42
C ASN A 30 -4.00 2.99 -0.76
N GLY A 31 -4.03 1.72 -1.19
CA GLY A 31 -3.21 1.27 -2.33
C GLY A 31 -3.62 1.96 -3.65
N TYR A 32 -4.86 2.44 -3.74
CA TYR A 32 -5.33 3.23 -4.89
C TYR A 32 -4.54 4.54 -5.07
N MET A 33 -4.24 5.25 -3.99
CA MET A 33 -3.50 6.50 -4.00
C MET A 33 -2.05 6.26 -4.49
N TRP A 34 -1.46 5.10 -4.19
CA TRP A 34 -0.17 4.69 -4.77
C TRP A 34 -0.21 4.64 -6.30
N VAL A 35 -1.31 4.15 -6.89
CA VAL A 35 -1.47 4.07 -8.34
C VAL A 35 -1.72 5.45 -8.96
N GLU A 36 -2.47 6.32 -8.29
CA GLU A 36 -2.75 7.67 -8.81
C GLU A 36 -1.53 8.60 -8.84
N TYR A 37 -0.59 8.43 -7.89
CA TYR A 37 0.63 9.24 -7.84
C TYR A 37 1.54 9.09 -9.08
N GLU A 38 1.30 8.13 -9.94
CA GLU A 38 2.17 7.88 -11.10
C GLU A 38 1.98 8.86 -12.26
N LYS A 39 0.86 9.59 -12.29
CA LYS A 39 0.46 10.45 -13.42
C LYS A 39 1.22 11.78 -13.53
N TYR A 40 1.94 12.21 -12.49
CA TYR A 40 2.66 13.49 -12.46
C TYR A 40 4.08 13.30 -11.92
N SER A 41 5.09 13.96 -12.52
CA SER A 41 6.49 13.82 -12.11
C SER A 41 6.74 14.18 -10.64
N ILE A 42 6.09 15.23 -10.14
CA ILE A 42 6.15 15.64 -8.72
C ILE A 42 5.59 14.55 -7.79
N MET A 43 4.60 13.79 -8.26
CA MET A 43 3.95 12.74 -7.48
C MET A 43 4.78 11.44 -7.48
N ARG A 44 5.60 11.21 -8.51
CA ARG A 44 6.60 10.13 -8.49
C ARG A 44 7.59 10.35 -7.35
N ASP A 45 8.11 11.57 -7.20
CA ASP A 45 9.05 11.90 -6.12
C ASP A 45 8.42 11.65 -4.74
N MET A 46 7.12 11.94 -4.57
CA MET A 46 6.36 11.63 -3.36
C MET A 46 6.30 10.12 -3.03
N LYS A 47 6.23 9.23 -4.04
CA LYS A 47 6.31 7.77 -3.81
C LYS A 47 7.65 7.38 -3.19
N TYR A 48 8.74 7.90 -3.75
CA TYR A 48 10.10 7.64 -3.27
C TYR A 48 10.32 8.22 -1.87
N ASP A 49 9.86 9.45 -1.62
CA ASP A 49 9.95 10.09 -0.31
C ASP A 49 9.13 9.34 0.75
N TYR A 50 7.92 8.91 0.41
CA TYR A 50 7.08 8.11 1.31
C TYR A 50 7.77 6.81 1.69
N LEU A 51 8.20 6.02 0.70
CA LEU A 51 8.85 4.74 0.95
C LEU A 51 10.21 4.92 1.66
N SER A 52 10.98 5.95 1.30
CA SER A 52 12.21 6.34 2.00
C SER A 52 11.93 6.65 3.48
N SER A 53 10.88 7.43 3.77
CA SER A 53 10.49 7.76 5.15
C SER A 53 10.05 6.52 5.95
N MET A 54 9.39 5.56 5.30
CA MET A 54 9.01 4.28 5.90
C MET A 54 10.24 3.41 6.18
N LEU A 55 11.16 3.29 5.23
CA LEU A 55 12.41 2.54 5.37
C LEU A 55 13.29 3.15 6.45
N GLU A 56 13.41 4.48 6.51
CA GLU A 56 14.18 5.18 7.51
C GLU A 56 13.54 5.02 8.90
N ARG A 57 12.21 5.15 9.00
CA ARG A 57 11.48 4.85 10.23
C ARG A 57 11.70 3.39 10.67
N GLN A 58 11.74 2.43 9.75
CA GLN A 58 12.04 1.04 10.07
C GLN A 58 13.49 0.83 10.50
N ARG A 59 14.47 1.49 9.86
CA ARG A 59 15.87 1.50 10.31
C ARG A 59 15.98 2.05 11.73
N VAL A 60 15.32 3.16 12.02
CA VAL A 60 15.25 3.76 13.36
C VAL A 60 14.58 2.79 14.35
N ILE A 61 13.42 2.22 14.04
CA ILE A 61 12.73 1.24 14.90
C ILE A 61 13.61 0.01 15.18
N ASN A 62 14.35 -0.48 14.19
CA ASN A 62 15.29 -1.60 14.32
C ASN A 62 16.52 -1.23 15.15
N LEU A 63 17.06 0.00 15.01
CA LEU A 63 18.15 0.54 15.82
C LEU A 63 17.75 0.70 17.29
N PHE A 64 16.49 1.02 17.57
CA PHE A 64 15.97 1.29 18.92
C PHE A 64 15.14 0.13 19.53
N GLN A 65 15.09 -1.05 18.90
CA GLN A 65 14.41 -2.26 19.41
C GLN A 65 12.94 -2.05 19.86
N LEU A 66 12.21 -1.12 19.24
CA LEU A 66 10.82 -0.82 19.62
C LEU A 66 9.90 -1.99 19.28
N LYS A 67 9.34 -2.65 20.30
CA LYS A 67 8.61 -3.94 20.22
C LYS A 67 7.35 -3.97 19.33
N SER A 68 6.71 -2.85 19.01
CA SER A 68 5.41 -2.87 18.29
C SER A 68 5.58 -3.13 16.79
N ASP A 69 5.31 -4.36 16.35
CA ASP A 69 5.35 -4.78 14.96
C ASP A 69 3.96 -4.59 14.33
N SER A 70 3.70 -3.41 13.75
CA SER A 70 2.41 -3.12 13.12
C SER A 70 2.25 -3.74 11.73
N LEU A 71 3.35 -4.23 11.12
CA LEU A 71 3.36 -4.70 9.73
C LEU A 71 3.53 -6.23 9.64
N GLY A 72 4.19 -6.86 10.62
CA GLY A 72 4.28 -8.32 10.72
C GLY A 72 5.31 -8.97 9.79
N CYS A 73 6.24 -8.18 9.25
CA CYS A 73 7.41 -8.64 8.49
C CYS A 73 8.73 -8.19 9.12
N ARG A 74 8.76 -7.80 10.39
CA ARG A 74 10.01 -7.38 11.04
C ARG A 74 11.11 -8.43 10.92
N ASP A 75 10.77 -9.70 11.20
CA ASP A 75 11.74 -10.79 11.11
C ASP A 75 12.21 -11.02 9.67
N ASP A 76 11.31 -10.86 8.70
CA ASP A 76 11.63 -10.96 7.27
C ASP A 76 12.54 -9.81 6.81
N ILE A 77 12.31 -8.57 7.30
CA ILE A 77 13.20 -7.42 7.09
C ILE A 77 14.58 -7.73 7.66
N LYS A 78 14.67 -8.31 8.86
CA LYS A 78 15.95 -8.67 9.48
C LYS A 78 16.70 -9.71 8.63
N ILE A 79 16.01 -10.77 8.18
CA ILE A 79 16.57 -11.78 7.28
C ILE A 79 17.09 -11.12 6.00
N LEU A 80 16.31 -10.20 5.43
CA LEU A 80 16.72 -9.46 4.24
C LEU A 80 17.94 -8.58 4.48
N LEU A 81 17.99 -7.81 5.58
CA LEU A 81 19.14 -6.98 5.92
C LEU A 81 20.41 -7.81 6.16
N GLU A 82 20.30 -8.99 6.77
CA GLU A 82 21.42 -9.91 6.98
C GLU A 82 21.92 -10.54 5.66
N LYS A 83 21.00 -10.86 4.74
CA LYS A 83 21.31 -11.34 3.39
C LYS A 83 21.90 -10.23 2.51
N ASN A 84 21.48 -8.98 2.73
CA ASN A 84 21.77 -7.85 1.87
C ASN A 84 23.14 -7.18 2.12
N LYS A 85 24.17 -7.96 2.48
CA LYS A 85 25.56 -7.47 2.53
C LYS A 85 26.07 -6.97 1.16
N THR A 86 25.33 -7.22 0.08
CA THR A 86 25.63 -6.88 -1.31
C THR A 86 24.80 -5.71 -1.89
N ASN A 87 23.94 -5.05 -1.10
CA ASN A 87 23.23 -3.82 -1.49
C ASN A 87 22.12 -3.99 -2.57
N GLU A 88 21.48 -5.15 -2.67
CA GLU A 88 20.39 -5.51 -3.59
C GLU A 88 18.99 -5.00 -3.19
N LEU A 89 18.73 -4.67 -1.91
CA LEU A 89 17.50 -3.93 -1.53
C LEU A 89 17.71 -2.43 -1.64
N ASP A 90 17.73 -1.95 -2.88
CA ASP A 90 17.62 -0.53 -3.19
C ASP A 90 16.13 -0.11 -3.17
N LEU A 91 15.88 1.15 -2.81
CA LEU A 91 14.56 1.77 -2.76
C LEU A 91 13.78 1.60 -4.07
N SER A 92 14.45 1.80 -5.21
CA SER A 92 13.90 1.69 -6.56
C SER A 92 13.36 0.28 -6.82
N PHE A 93 14.13 -0.74 -6.44
CA PHE A 93 13.70 -2.14 -6.56
C PHE A 93 12.46 -2.44 -5.70
N MET A 94 12.38 -1.88 -4.48
CA MET A 94 11.19 -2.02 -3.65
C MET A 94 9.97 -1.28 -4.22
N VAL A 95 10.16 -0.12 -4.84
CA VAL A 95 9.08 0.59 -5.56
C VAL A 95 8.56 -0.29 -6.69
N GLU A 96 9.44 -0.85 -7.53
CA GLU A 96 9.07 -1.74 -8.64
C GLU A 96 8.27 -2.96 -8.16
N LYS A 97 8.67 -3.57 -7.04
CA LYS A 97 7.95 -4.71 -6.45
C LYS A 97 6.56 -4.35 -5.95
N ILE A 98 6.36 -3.15 -5.41
CA ILE A 98 5.05 -2.67 -4.96
C ILE A 98 4.17 -2.31 -6.16
N ASP A 99 4.74 -1.72 -7.21
CA ASP A 99 4.00 -1.44 -8.45
C ASP A 99 3.56 -2.75 -9.13
N GLU A 100 4.42 -3.79 -9.15
CA GLU A 100 4.06 -5.13 -9.60
C GLU A 100 2.90 -5.71 -8.78
N PHE A 101 2.93 -5.57 -7.46
CA PHE A 101 1.85 -6.01 -6.57
C PHE A 101 0.51 -5.32 -6.91
N TYR A 102 0.51 -4.01 -7.19
CA TYR A 102 -0.70 -3.26 -7.52
C TYR A 102 -1.13 -3.34 -8.99
N SER A 103 -0.40 -4.08 -9.82
CA SER A 103 -0.82 -4.39 -11.19
C SER A 103 -2.14 -5.17 -11.22
N GLU A 104 -2.40 -5.98 -10.18
CA GLU A 104 -3.69 -6.65 -9.98
C GLU A 104 -4.71 -5.72 -9.32
N GLU A 105 -5.81 -5.43 -10.03
CA GLU A 105 -6.82 -4.45 -9.59
C GLU A 105 -7.41 -4.76 -8.20
N LYS A 106 -7.71 -6.04 -7.92
CA LYS A 106 -8.23 -6.49 -6.63
C LYS A 106 -7.28 -6.22 -5.46
N LEU A 107 -5.98 -6.01 -5.72
CA LEU A 107 -4.98 -5.77 -4.68
C LEU A 107 -4.84 -4.28 -4.33
N ARG A 108 -5.41 -3.37 -5.13
CA ARG A 108 -5.35 -1.91 -4.91
C ARG A 108 -6.05 -1.43 -3.64
N ILE A 109 -6.93 -2.24 -3.07
CA ILE A 109 -7.56 -1.96 -1.77
C ILE A 109 -6.59 -2.11 -0.60
N ILE A 110 -5.51 -2.87 -0.79
CA ILE A 110 -4.56 -3.20 0.28
C ILE A 110 -3.70 -1.96 0.59
N PRO A 111 -3.55 -1.55 1.87
CA PRO A 111 -2.65 -0.48 2.26
C PRO A 111 -1.20 -0.71 1.82
N ILE A 112 -0.51 0.36 1.43
CA ILE A 112 0.88 0.31 0.93
C ILE A 112 1.81 -0.38 1.92
N ALA A 113 1.63 -0.12 3.22
CA ALA A 113 2.47 -0.73 4.23
C ALA A 113 2.33 -2.25 4.33
N LEU A 114 1.15 -2.80 4.02
CA LEU A 114 0.90 -4.24 3.95
C LEU A 114 1.39 -4.83 2.61
N ALA A 115 1.27 -4.09 1.51
CA ALA A 115 1.86 -4.47 0.23
C ALA A 115 3.39 -4.55 0.31
N TYR A 116 4.05 -3.54 0.88
CA TYR A 116 5.48 -3.55 1.19
C TYR A 116 5.88 -4.80 1.98
N CYS A 117 5.07 -5.15 2.98
CA CYS A 117 5.34 -6.28 3.84
C CYS A 117 5.17 -7.64 3.15
N TYR A 118 4.23 -7.74 2.20
CA TYR A 118 4.11 -8.88 1.30
C TYR A 118 5.37 -9.01 0.43
N CYS A 119 5.81 -7.93 -0.23
CA CYS A 119 7.01 -7.92 -1.07
C CYS A 119 8.27 -8.33 -0.28
N VAL A 120 8.41 -7.82 0.94
CA VAL A 120 9.50 -8.22 1.85
C VAL A 120 9.47 -9.72 2.15
N LYS A 121 8.31 -10.29 2.46
CA LYS A 121 8.15 -11.73 2.72
C LYS A 121 8.55 -12.57 1.51
N GLU A 122 8.12 -12.14 0.33
CA GLU A 122 8.48 -12.79 -0.93
C GLU A 122 9.99 -12.80 -1.14
N LEU A 123 10.62 -11.63 -1.03
CA LEU A 123 12.08 -11.47 -1.18
C LEU A 123 12.86 -12.24 -0.10
N ALA A 124 12.32 -12.35 1.12
CA ALA A 124 12.94 -13.14 2.19
C ALA A 124 12.98 -14.64 1.88
N GLY A 125 12.22 -15.09 0.87
CA GLY A 125 12.14 -16.48 0.41
C GLY A 125 11.01 -17.26 1.08
N LYS A 126 9.93 -16.59 1.51
CA LYS A 126 8.78 -17.26 2.10
C LYS A 126 8.11 -18.18 1.09
N SER A 127 7.57 -19.30 1.59
CA SER A 127 6.92 -20.27 0.72
C SER A 127 5.65 -19.68 0.08
N LYS A 128 5.27 -20.17 -1.10
CA LYS A 128 4.01 -19.77 -1.77
C LYS A 128 2.79 -19.92 -0.85
N LYS A 129 2.80 -20.93 0.03
CA LYS A 129 1.75 -21.17 1.02
C LYS A 129 1.68 -20.04 2.05
N GLU A 130 2.81 -19.68 2.66
CA GLU A 130 2.89 -18.57 3.61
C GLU A 130 2.50 -17.23 2.98
N LEU A 131 2.92 -16.99 1.72
CA LEU A 131 2.54 -15.79 0.97
C LEU A 131 1.02 -15.73 0.72
N ALA A 132 0.40 -16.85 0.33
CA ALA A 132 -1.04 -16.92 0.12
C ALA A 132 -1.82 -16.71 1.43
N GLU A 133 -1.37 -17.31 2.54
CA GLU A 133 -1.98 -17.12 3.86
C GLU A 133 -1.91 -15.65 4.31
N TYR A 134 -0.75 -15.01 4.11
CA TYR A 134 -0.59 -13.58 4.40
C TYR A 134 -1.46 -12.71 3.49
N LEU A 135 -1.53 -13.01 2.20
CA LEU A 135 -2.37 -12.28 1.24
C LEU A 135 -3.85 -12.34 1.63
N ILE A 136 -4.36 -13.52 1.99
CA ILE A 136 -5.73 -13.69 2.47
C ILE A 136 -5.98 -12.86 3.74
N LYS A 137 -5.02 -12.84 4.66
CA LYS A 137 -5.12 -12.05 5.90
C LYS A 137 -5.21 -10.56 5.61
N ILE A 138 -4.34 -10.02 4.75
CA ILE A 138 -4.32 -8.57 4.45
C ILE A 138 -5.50 -8.15 3.57
N LEU A 139 -5.99 -9.03 2.69
CA LEU A 139 -7.23 -8.79 1.93
C LEU A 139 -8.42 -8.69 2.88
N LYS A 140 -8.60 -9.65 3.80
CA LYS A 140 -9.67 -9.61 4.81
C LYS A 140 -9.60 -8.34 5.67
N PHE A 141 -8.40 -7.92 6.06
CA PHE A 141 -8.21 -6.68 6.80
C PHE A 141 -8.64 -5.44 5.98
N SER A 142 -8.33 -5.44 4.69
CA SER A 142 -8.61 -4.31 3.78
C SER A 142 -10.07 -4.25 3.33
N GLU A 143 -10.72 -5.41 3.23
CA GLU A 143 -12.16 -5.54 2.93
C GLU A 143 -13.04 -5.33 4.17
N SER A 144 -12.51 -5.51 5.38
CA SER A 144 -13.27 -5.31 6.62
C SER A 144 -13.59 -3.82 6.82
N GLU A 145 -14.82 -3.46 6.47
CA GLU A 145 -15.51 -2.27 6.94
C GLU A 145 -15.71 -2.43 8.45
N GLU A 146 -15.00 -1.64 9.24
CA GLU A 146 -15.62 -1.07 10.43
C GLU A 146 -16.00 0.37 10.10
#